data_AF-W2NIF7-F1
#
_entry.id   AF-W2NIF7-F1
#
_cell.length_a   1.000
_cell.length_b   1.000
_cell.length_c   1.000
_cell.angle_alpha   90.00
_cell.angle_beta   90.00
_cell.angle_gamma   90.00
#
_symmetry.space_group_name_H-M   'P 1'
#
loop_
_entity.id
_entity.type
_entity.pdbx_description
1 polymer ?
#
loop_
_entity_poly.entity_id
_entity_poly.type
_entity_poly.pdbx_seq_one_letter_code
_entity_poly.pdbx_strand_id
1 'polypeptide(L)' 'ATREKLSFHVFVDVSSVEVFVNGRFSLSARMYPCATRTNSDGIALTASGNAAFENVQVWTEPKHAWAETRTVPTF' A
#
# COMPACT_ATOMS: atom_id res chain seq x y z
N ALA A 1 24.13 10.48 -16.48
CA ALA A 1 23.84 9.79 -15.20
C ALA A 1 22.94 8.60 -15.48
N THR A 2 23.32 7.40 -15.05
CA THR A 2 22.47 6.21 -15.16
C THR A 2 21.36 6.29 -14.11
N ARG A 3 20.10 6.11 -14.51
CA ARG A 3 18.98 6.05 -13.55
C ARG A 3 18.96 4.68 -12.89
N GLU A 4 18.94 4.66 -11.57
CA GLU A 4 18.79 3.44 -10.78
C GLU A 4 17.36 2.90 -10.90
N LYS A 5 17.21 1.58 -11.01
CA LYS A 5 15.90 0.92 -10.94
C LYS A 5 15.34 1.04 -9.53
N LEU A 6 14.06 1.40 -9.42
CA LEU A 6 13.35 1.46 -8.14
C LEU A 6 12.55 0.17 -7.95
N SER A 7 12.82 -0.52 -6.84
CA SER A 7 12.07 -1.66 -6.32
C SER A 7 11.22 -1.17 -5.15
N PHE A 8 9.91 -1.22 -5.34
CA PHE A 8 8.92 -0.78 -4.37
C PHE A 8 8.30 -1.98 -3.65
N HIS A 9 8.18 -1.89 -2.34
CA HIS A 9 7.24 -2.68 -1.55
C HIS A 9 6.28 -1.73 -0.86
N VAL A 10 4.98 -1.90 -1.13
CA VAL A 10 3.93 -1.05 -0.58
C VAL A 10 2.97 -1.93 0.22
N PHE A 11 2.80 -1.60 1.49
CA PHE A 11 1.85 -2.25 2.38
C PHE A 11 0.74 -1.27 2.71
N VAL A 12 -0.51 -1.73 2.57
CA VAL A 12 -1.70 -0.98 2.95
C VAL A 12 -2.46 -1.83 3.97
N ASP A 13 -2.55 -1.36 5.20
CA ASP A 13 -3.26 -2.01 6.30
C ASP A 13 -4.27 -1.04 6.92
N VAL A 14 -5.51 -1.14 6.45
CA VAL A 14 -6.62 -0.23 6.76
C VAL A 14 -6.26 1.22 6.43
N SER A 15 -5.73 1.97 7.39
CA SER A 15 -5.31 3.38 7.22
C SER A 15 -3.80 3.56 7.19
N SER A 16 -3.02 2.54 7.55
CA SER A 16 -1.56 2.58 7.50
C SER A 16 -1.09 2.32 6.07
N VAL A 17 -0.22 3.19 5.57
CA VAL A 17 0.46 3.01 4.29
C VAL A 17 1.96 3.08 4.54
N GLU A 18 2.65 2.00 4.21
CA GLU A 18 4.10 1.89 4.37
C GLU A 18 4.75 1.57 3.02
N VAL A 19 5.75 2.36 2.66
CA VAL A 19 6.46 2.28 1.38
C VAL A 19 7.93 2.05 1.65
N PHE A 20 8.49 0.97 1.10
CA PHE A 20 9.91 0.65 1.16
C PHE A 20 10.49 0.69 -0.25
N VAL A 21 11.66 1.34 -0.40
CA VAL A 21 12.33 1.49 -1.69
C VAL A 21 13.78 1.02 -1.60
N ASN A 22 14.16 0.10 -2.50
CA ASN A 22 15.53 -0.43 -2.65
C ASN A 22 16.17 -0.93 -1.34
N GLY A 23 15.35 -1.37 -0.38
CA GLY A 23 15.81 -1.84 0.94
C GLY A 23 16.53 -0.79 1.81
N ARG A 24 16.48 0.50 1.42
CA ARG A 24 17.27 1.57 2.06
C ARG A 24 16.51 2.87 2.31
N PHE A 25 15.25 2.92 1.91
CA PHE A 25 14.35 4.03 2.18
C PHE A 25 13.01 3.50 2.65
N SER A 26 12.42 4.18 3.64
CA SER A 26 11.09 3.88 4.17
C SER A 26 10.30 5.17 4.37
N LEU A 27 9.02 5.12 4.02
CA LEU A 27 8.04 6.17 4.30
C LEU A 27 6.77 5.55 4.88
N SER A 28 6.29 6.11 5.99
CA SER A 28 5.04 5.71 6.62
C SER A 28 4.09 6.90 6.68
N ALA A 29 2.84 6.67 6.33
CA ALA A 29 1.79 7.68 6.37
C ALA A 29 0.46 7.04 6.78
N ARG A 30 -0.51 7.91 7.12
CA ARG A 30 -1.90 7.48 7.29
C ARG A 30 -2.80 8.11 6.24
N MET A 31 -3.71 7.31 5.69
CA MET A 31 -4.70 7.74 4.70
C MET A 31 -6.09 7.29 5.15
N TYR A 32 -7.04 8.22 5.19
CA TYR A 32 -8.41 7.97 5.65
C TYR A 32 -9.41 8.33 4.55
N PRO A 33 -9.61 7.45 3.55
CA PRO A 33 -10.64 7.68 2.55
C PRO A 33 -12.02 7.68 3.20
N CYS A 34 -12.91 8.50 2.66
CA CYS A 34 -14.29 8.59 3.15
C CYS A 34 -15.12 7.46 2.54
N ALA A 35 -15.26 6.35 3.27
CA ALA A 35 -15.97 5.16 2.81
C ALA A 35 -17.44 5.40 2.43
N THR A 36 -18.09 6.43 2.99
CA THR A 36 -19.48 6.79 2.66
C THR A 36 -19.62 7.57 1.35
N ARG A 37 -18.52 8.03 0.74
CA ARG A 37 -18.53 8.80 -0.50
C ARG A 37 -17.99 8.04 -1.70
N THR A 38 -17.03 7.14 -1.50
CA THR A 38 -16.34 6.44 -2.60
C THR A 38 -15.83 5.06 -2.19
N ASN A 39 -15.89 4.11 -3.12
CA ASN A 39 -15.15 2.86 -3.04
C ASN A 39 -13.67 3.16 -3.34
N SER A 40 -12.89 3.36 -2.28
CA SER A 40 -11.51 3.88 -2.36
C SER A 40 -10.48 2.76 -2.15
N ASP A 41 -10.69 1.63 -2.82
CA ASP A 41 -9.95 0.37 -2.69
C ASP A 41 -9.23 -0.05 -3.99
N GLY A 42 -9.33 0.76 -5.04
CA GLY A 42 -8.67 0.51 -6.33
C GLY A 42 -7.15 0.71 -6.31
N ILE A 43 -6.45 -0.09 -7.12
CA ILE A 43 -4.99 -0.01 -7.32
C ILE A 43 -4.72 0.29 -8.80
N ALA A 44 -3.84 1.25 -9.07
CA ALA A 44 -3.43 1.60 -10.43
C ALA A 44 -1.94 1.95 -10.49
N LEU A 45 -1.30 1.60 -11.61
CA LEU A 45 0.03 2.10 -11.96
C LEU A 45 -0.14 3.35 -12.81
N THR A 46 0.52 4.44 -12.43
CA THR A 46 0.44 5.71 -13.16
C THR A 46 1.82 6.26 -13.44
N ALA A 47 1.98 6.88 -14.61
CA ALA A 47 3.17 7.59 -15.00
C ALA A 47 2.77 8.82 -15.82
N SER A 48 3.40 9.97 -15.56
CA SER A 48 3.22 11.17 -16.37
C SER A 48 4.11 11.20 -17.61
N GLY A 49 5.07 10.28 -17.70
CA GLY A 49 5.96 10.08 -18.86
C GLY A 49 6.27 8.60 -19.06
N ASN A 50 7.36 8.29 -19.76
CA ASN A 50 7.73 6.91 -20.04
C ASN A 50 8.32 6.23 -18.80
N ALA A 51 7.62 5.20 -18.31
CA ALA A 51 8.09 4.32 -17.25
C ALA A 51 7.79 2.86 -17.62
N ALA A 52 8.74 1.97 -17.39
CA ALA A 52 8.53 0.53 -17.49
C ALA A 52 8.20 -0.01 -16.09
N PHE A 53 7.07 -0.71 -15.99
CA PHE A 53 6.69 -1.44 -14.80
C PHE A 53 6.94 -2.93 -15.03
N GLU A 54 7.72 -3.55 -14.15
CA GLU A 54 8.16 -4.94 -14.28
C GLU A 54 7.88 -5.67 -12.97
N ASN A 55 7.56 -6.96 -13.05
CA ASN A 55 7.34 -7.84 -11.90
C ASN A 55 6.32 -7.28 -10.89
N VAL A 56 5.25 -6.66 -11.38
CA VAL A 56 4.18 -6.12 -10.53
C VAL A 56 3.36 -7.25 -9.96
N GLN A 57 3.29 -7.30 -8.63
CA GLN A 57 2.51 -8.30 -7.88
C GLN A 57 1.61 -7.56 -6.89
N VAL A 58 0.40 -8.09 -6.72
CA VAL A 58 -0.56 -7.61 -5.73
C VAL A 58 -0.95 -8.80 -4.87
N TRP A 59 -0.81 -8.65 -3.55
CA TRP A 59 -1.31 -9.61 -2.58
C TRP A 59 -2.61 -9.08 -2.01
N THR A 60 -3.69 -9.77 -2.32
CA THR A 60 -4.99 -9.59 -1.70
C THR A 60 -5.12 -10.58 -0.53
N GLU A 61 -5.94 -10.26 0.47
CA GLU A 61 -6.22 -11.12 1.64
C GLU A 61 -5.05 -11.21 2.66
N PRO A 62 -4.68 -10.10 3.32
CA PRO A 62 -3.73 -10.16 4.42
C PRO A 62 -4.28 -11.04 5.56
N LYS A 63 -3.42 -11.91 6.11
CA LYS A 63 -3.76 -12.73 7.27
C LYS A 63 -3.83 -11.86 8.53
N HIS A 64 -4.67 -12.25 9.48
CA HIS A 64 -4.67 -11.64 10.80
C HIS A 64 -3.30 -11.79 11.46
N ALA A 65 -2.72 -10.67 11.87
CA ALA A 65 -1.50 -10.66 12.68
C ALA A 65 -1.74 -11.22 14.10
N TRP A 66 -3.00 -11.20 14.56
CA TRP A 66 -3.42 -11.66 15.88
C TRP A 66 -4.31 -12.89 15.74
N ALA A 67 -4.05 -13.93 16.55
CA ALA A 67 -4.86 -15.15 16.55
C ALA A 67 -6.24 -14.94 17.21
N GLU A 68 -6.34 -13.97 18.13
CA GLU A 68 -7.54 -13.69 18.88
C GLU A 68 -8.42 -12.65 18.18
N THR A 69 -9.72 -12.91 18.10
CA THR A 69 -10.70 -11.96 17.56
C THR A 69 -11.03 -10.90 18.60
N ARG A 70 -10.74 -9.63 18.29
CA ARG A 70 -11.14 -8.50 19.14
C ARG A 70 -12.59 -8.10 18.86
N THR A 71 -13.44 -8.09 19.89
CA THR A 71 -14.75 -7.43 19.83
C THR A 71 -14.57 -5.95 20.20
N VAL A 72 -14.86 -5.04 19.27
CA VAL A 72 -14.85 -3.59 19.53
C VAL A 72 -16.28 -3.17 19.87
N PRO A 73 -16.54 -2.60 21.07
CA PRO A 73 -17.86 -2.07 21.40
C PRO A 73 -18.23 -0.93 20.45
N THR A 74 -19.42 -0.99 19.86
CA THR A 74 -20.03 0.14 19.16
C THR A 74 -20.87 0.92 20.16
N PHE A 75 -20.49 2.17 20.43
CA PHE A 75 -21.30 3.12 21.22
C PHE A 75 -22.26 3.89 20.32
#